data_AF-A0A108T485-F1
#
_entry.id   AF-A0A108T485-F1
#
_cell.length_a   1.000
_cell.length_b   1.000
_cell.length_c   1.000
_cell.angle_alpha   90.00
_cell.angle_beta   90.00
_cell.angle_gamma   90.00
#
_symmetry.space_group_name_H-M   'P 1'
#
loop_
_entity.id
_entity.type
_entity.pdbx_description
1 polymer ?
#
loop_
_entity_poly.entity_id
_entity_poly.type
_entity_poly.pdbx_seq_one_letter_code
_entity_poly.pdbx_strand_id
1 'polypeptide(L)'
;MEKEERLTKQIKTIYTEIARRLVDPSFSFPEGGQAQRQLSKFIVDFTQICGGEFNISRLVDYCVFQLHKNRNAQYQRTLAPKAFGPTALQKYLSMYSKSKVYSEDKWLSEAQLTREYLNSLVNKREHPQAKYIYMPSEECTKKRGINTDIGFVICSTSTLMWSPFSPACQMCTNVEKCKQETAIKYPELYRIRLEEYGKRR
;
A
#
# COMPACT_ATOMS: atom_id res chain seq x y z
N MET A 1 2.17 -15.17 -3.28
CA MET A 1 2.49 -14.52 -1.99
C MET A 1 2.48 -13.00 -2.10
N GLU A 2 3.31 -12.36 -2.94
CA GLU A 2 3.40 -10.88 -3.03
C GLU A 2 2.06 -10.17 -3.31
N LYS A 3 1.23 -10.72 -4.21
CA LYS A 3 -0.11 -10.17 -4.50
C LYS A 3 -1.06 -10.24 -3.29
N GLU A 4 -1.04 -11.35 -2.57
CA GLU A 4 -1.93 -11.62 -1.44
C GLU A 4 -1.55 -10.78 -0.21
N GLU A 5 -0.25 -10.65 0.07
CA GLU A 5 0.28 -9.78 1.12
C GLU A 5 -0.07 -8.32 0.84
N ARG A 6 0.06 -7.88 -0.41
CA ARG A 6 -0.36 -6.53 -0.83
C ARG A 6 -1.86 -6.31 -0.61
N LEU A 7 -2.71 -7.24 -1.05
CA LEU A 7 -4.16 -7.15 -0.85
C LEU A 7 -4.53 -7.12 0.65
N THR A 8 -3.85 -7.93 1.46
CA THR A 8 -4.04 -7.95 2.92
C THR A 8 -3.71 -6.60 3.55
N LYS A 9 -2.58 -5.98 3.14
CA LYS A 9 -2.18 -4.63 3.59
C LYS A 9 -3.22 -3.59 3.19
N GLN A 10 -3.72 -3.66 1.95
CA GLN A 10 -4.75 -2.75 1.44
C GLN A 10 -6.07 -2.85 2.22
N ILE A 11 -6.54 -4.06 2.51
CA ILE A 11 -7.73 -4.31 3.35
C ILE A 11 -7.55 -3.67 4.72
N LYS A 12 -6.43 -3.95 5.39
CA LYS A 12 -6.12 -3.40 6.71
C LYS A 12 -6.09 -1.87 6.69
N THR A 13 -5.49 -1.26 5.66
CA THR A 13 -5.43 0.20 5.50
C THR A 13 -6.82 0.82 5.40
N ILE A 14 -7.67 0.34 4.48
CA ILE A 14 -9.04 0.88 4.30
C ILE A 14 -9.84 0.72 5.59
N TYR A 15 -9.85 -0.49 6.17
CA TYR A 15 -10.64 -0.79 7.34
C TYR A 15 -10.21 0.05 8.55
N THR A 16 -8.90 0.19 8.77
CA THR A 16 -8.35 0.98 9.88
C THR A 16 -8.64 2.46 9.72
N GLU A 17 -8.54 3.01 8.51
CA GLU A 17 -8.83 4.42 8.25
C GLU A 17 -10.28 4.77 8.62
N ILE A 18 -11.24 3.96 8.15
CA ILE A 18 -12.68 4.17 8.45
C ILE A 18 -12.92 4.02 9.97
N ALA A 19 -12.39 2.94 10.57
CA ALA A 19 -12.62 2.65 11.98
C ALA A 19 -12.06 3.75 12.89
N ARG A 20 -10.86 4.28 12.61
CA ARG A 20 -10.25 5.35 13.41
C ARG A 20 -11.04 6.64 13.36
N ARG A 21 -11.52 7.03 12.18
CA ARG A 21 -12.19 8.32 12.02
C ARG A 21 -13.64 8.32 12.50
N LEU A 22 -14.33 7.17 12.45
CA LEU A 22 -15.79 7.11 12.66
C LEU A 22 -16.25 6.21 13.81
N VAL A 23 -15.38 5.37 14.37
CA VAL A 23 -15.79 4.37 15.37
C VAL A 23 -14.96 4.45 16.64
N ASP A 24 -13.65 4.27 16.52
CA ASP A 24 -12.70 4.26 17.65
C ASP A 24 -11.35 4.83 17.19
N PRO A 25 -11.00 6.07 17.61
CA PRO A 25 -9.73 6.71 17.26
C PRO A 25 -8.48 5.90 17.62
N SER A 26 -8.58 5.04 18.65
CA SER A 26 -7.48 4.19 19.11
C SER A 26 -7.39 2.85 18.36
N PHE A 27 -8.29 2.61 17.41
CA PHE A 27 -8.38 1.33 16.72
C PHE A 27 -7.07 0.97 16.00
N SER A 28 -6.68 -0.28 16.15
CA SER A 28 -5.62 -0.92 15.37
C SER A 28 -6.09 -2.29 14.94
N PHE A 29 -5.92 -2.62 13.66
CA PHE A 29 -6.27 -3.94 13.17
C PHE A 29 -5.45 -5.03 13.92
N PRO A 30 -6.07 -6.11 14.40
CA PRO A 30 -5.34 -7.15 15.11
C PRO A 30 -4.26 -7.80 14.23
N GLU A 31 -3.04 -7.84 14.76
CA GLU A 31 -1.94 -8.59 14.16
C GLU A 31 -1.92 -10.02 14.72
N GLY A 32 -1.74 -11.01 13.86
CA GLY A 32 -1.68 -12.41 14.27
C GLY A 32 -2.05 -13.39 13.15
N GLY A 33 -1.57 -14.64 13.28
CA GLY A 33 -1.74 -15.67 12.26
C GLY A 33 -3.20 -16.04 11.97
N GLN A 34 -4.09 -15.95 12.96
CA GLN A 34 -5.52 -16.20 12.75
C GLN A 34 -6.17 -15.12 11.87
N ALA A 35 -5.88 -13.84 12.14
CA ALA A 35 -6.40 -12.73 11.35
C ALA A 35 -5.87 -12.78 9.91
N GLN A 36 -4.59 -13.11 9.74
CA GLN A 36 -3.98 -13.28 8.42
C GLN A 36 -4.65 -14.42 7.64
N ARG A 37 -4.84 -15.60 8.24
CA ARG A 37 -5.53 -16.73 7.60
C ARG A 37 -6.96 -16.40 7.19
N GLN A 38 -7.69 -15.63 7.99
CA GLN A 38 -9.04 -15.18 7.64
C GLN A 38 -9.03 -14.21 6.46
N LEU A 39 -8.11 -13.25 6.43
CA LEU A 39 -7.96 -12.32 5.30
C LEU A 39 -7.55 -13.04 4.01
N SER A 40 -6.60 -13.99 4.10
CA SER A 40 -6.21 -14.84 2.98
C SER A 40 -7.41 -15.58 2.37
N LYS A 41 -8.21 -16.23 3.22
CA LYS A 41 -9.41 -16.93 2.77
C LYS A 41 -10.44 -15.98 2.17
N PHE A 42 -10.67 -14.84 2.82
CA PHE A 42 -11.57 -13.81 2.33
C PHE A 42 -11.16 -13.30 0.94
N ILE A 43 -9.87 -13.05 0.70
CA ILE A 43 -9.37 -12.59 -0.61
C ILE A 43 -9.76 -13.57 -1.72
N VAL A 44 -9.59 -14.88 -1.48
CA VAL A 44 -9.96 -15.92 -2.44
C VAL A 44 -11.47 -15.92 -2.69
N ASP A 45 -12.27 -16.00 -1.63
CA ASP A 45 -13.73 -16.06 -1.72
C ASP A 45 -14.30 -14.80 -2.39
N PHE A 46 -13.80 -13.62 -2.01
CA PHE A 46 -14.22 -12.32 -2.54
C PHE A 46 -13.86 -12.15 -4.01
N THR A 47 -12.68 -12.63 -4.44
CA THR A 47 -12.26 -12.61 -5.85
C THR A 47 -13.18 -13.46 -6.72
N GLN A 48 -13.55 -14.65 -6.24
CA GLN A 48 -14.46 -15.54 -6.96
C GLN A 48 -15.85 -14.90 -7.14
N ILE A 49 -16.38 -14.29 -6.08
CA ILE A 49 -17.68 -13.58 -6.11
C ILE A 49 -17.64 -12.36 -7.03
N CYS A 50 -16.48 -11.72 -7.18
CA CYS A 50 -16.32 -10.55 -8.05
C CYS A 50 -16.04 -10.87 -9.52
N GLY A 51 -16.24 -12.11 -9.97
CA GLY A 51 -16.08 -12.49 -11.37
C GLY A 51 -14.63 -12.80 -11.76
N GLY A 52 -13.79 -13.17 -10.79
CA GLY A 52 -12.41 -13.62 -11.03
C GLY A 52 -11.33 -12.55 -10.81
N GLU A 53 -11.72 -11.28 -10.67
CA GLU A 53 -10.81 -10.18 -10.33
C GLU A 53 -11.15 -9.51 -9.01
N PHE A 54 -10.12 -9.20 -8.22
CA PHE A 54 -10.28 -8.51 -6.96
C PHE A 54 -10.56 -7.02 -7.20
N ASN A 55 -11.78 -6.58 -6.90
CA ASN A 55 -12.23 -5.21 -7.12
C ASN A 55 -12.10 -4.36 -5.84
N ILE A 56 -11.25 -3.33 -5.87
CA ILE A 56 -11.02 -2.44 -4.72
C ILE A 56 -12.27 -1.63 -4.37
N SER A 57 -13.04 -1.15 -5.34
CA SER A 57 -14.27 -0.39 -5.08
C SER A 57 -15.27 -1.22 -4.30
N ARG A 58 -15.47 -2.48 -4.70
CA ARG A 58 -16.33 -3.42 -3.95
C ARG A 58 -15.78 -3.74 -2.57
N LEU A 59 -14.46 -3.79 -2.40
CA LEU A 59 -13.84 -3.95 -1.08
C LEU A 59 -14.13 -2.74 -0.18
N VAL A 60 -14.02 -1.52 -0.71
CA VAL A 60 -14.38 -0.29 0.03
C VAL A 60 -15.83 -0.36 0.48
N ASP A 61 -16.75 -0.69 -0.42
CA ASP A 61 -18.18 -0.87 -0.10
C ASP A 61 -18.38 -1.92 1.01
N TYR A 62 -17.67 -3.04 0.91
CA TYR A 62 -17.71 -4.09 1.93
C TYR A 62 -17.24 -3.59 3.30
N CYS A 63 -16.10 -2.91 3.37
CA CYS A 63 -15.54 -2.37 4.61
C CYS A 63 -16.49 -1.35 5.25
N VAL A 64 -17.05 -0.44 4.45
CA VAL A 64 -18.04 0.55 4.89
C VAL A 64 -19.27 -0.14 5.45
N PHE A 65 -19.83 -1.12 4.74
CA PHE A 65 -20.99 -1.89 5.19
C PHE A 65 -20.73 -2.60 6.54
N GLN A 66 -19.59 -3.29 6.68
CA GLN A 66 -19.29 -4.03 7.91
C GLN A 66 -19.10 -3.10 9.11
N LEU A 67 -18.41 -1.98 8.93
CA LEU A 67 -18.18 -1.01 10.00
C LEU A 67 -19.46 -0.25 10.35
N HIS A 68 -20.22 0.22 9.36
CA HIS A 68 -21.49 0.92 9.59
C HIS A 68 -22.50 0.04 10.33
N LYS A 69 -22.58 -1.26 9.98
CA LYS A 69 -23.43 -2.24 10.69
C LYS A 69 -23.00 -2.43 12.15
N ASN A 70 -21.70 -2.46 12.41
CA ASN A 70 -21.15 -2.74 13.74
C ASN A 70 -20.68 -1.47 14.49
N ARG A 71 -21.05 -0.27 14.03
CA ARG A 71 -20.48 1.01 14.49
C ARG A 71 -20.61 1.27 16.00
N ASN A 72 -21.64 0.71 16.63
CA ASN A 72 -21.89 0.87 18.06
C ASN A 72 -21.25 -0.25 18.92
N ALA A 73 -20.55 -1.21 18.32
CA ALA A 73 -19.94 -2.29 19.08
C ALA A 73 -18.68 -1.80 19.81
N GLN A 74 -18.56 -2.13 21.10
CA GLN A 74 -17.44 -1.72 21.94
C GLN A 74 -16.16 -2.56 21.70
N TYR A 75 -16.27 -3.70 21.02
CA TYR A 75 -15.19 -4.67 20.82
C TYR A 75 -14.76 -4.76 19.35
N GLN A 76 -14.50 -3.60 18.72
CA GLN A 76 -14.13 -3.50 17.30
C GLN A 76 -12.91 -4.35 16.93
N ARG A 77 -11.89 -4.37 17.80
CA ARG A 77 -10.67 -5.18 17.55
C ARG A 77 -11.00 -6.65 17.40
N THR A 78 -11.82 -7.22 18.27
CA THR A 78 -12.21 -8.64 18.22
C THR A 78 -13.17 -8.94 17.05
N LEU A 79 -13.94 -7.95 16.60
CA LEU A 79 -14.84 -8.07 15.46
C LEU A 79 -14.13 -7.96 14.11
N ALA A 80 -13.04 -7.19 14.02
CA ALA A 80 -12.42 -6.86 12.76
C ALA A 80 -12.02 -8.10 11.92
N PRO A 81 -11.36 -9.15 12.46
CA PRO A 81 -11.11 -10.36 11.69
C PRO A 81 -12.40 -11.08 11.30
N LYS A 82 -13.36 -11.20 12.24
CA LYS A 82 -14.65 -11.87 12.03
C LYS A 82 -15.49 -11.19 10.94
N ALA A 83 -15.30 -9.89 10.73
CA ALA A 83 -15.94 -9.14 9.65
C ALA A 83 -15.52 -9.64 8.26
N PHE A 84 -14.43 -10.39 8.13
CA PHE A 84 -13.98 -11.03 6.88
C PHE A 84 -14.30 -12.53 6.82
N GLY A 85 -15.18 -13.02 7.70
CA GLY A 85 -15.67 -14.39 7.67
C GLY A 85 -16.73 -14.64 6.57
N PRO A 86 -16.97 -15.91 6.19
CA PRO A 86 -17.91 -16.27 5.13
C PRO A 86 -19.34 -15.82 5.42
N THR A 87 -19.78 -15.90 6.68
CA THR A 87 -21.12 -15.43 7.09
C THR A 87 -21.27 -13.92 6.94
N ALA A 88 -20.21 -13.15 7.19
CA ALA A 88 -20.23 -11.70 7.03
C ALA A 88 -20.31 -11.31 5.54
N LEU A 89 -19.64 -12.07 4.68
CA LEU A 89 -19.67 -11.92 3.23
C LEU A 89 -21.05 -12.25 2.64
N GLN A 90 -21.66 -13.37 3.04
CA GLN A 90 -23.02 -13.72 2.62
C GLN A 90 -24.06 -12.66 3.02
N LYS A 91 -23.94 -12.10 4.23
CA LYS A 91 -24.80 -11.00 4.69
C LYS A 91 -24.62 -9.74 3.85
N TYR A 92 -23.41 -9.42 3.41
CA TYR A 92 -23.19 -8.28 2.53
C TYR A 92 -23.92 -8.48 1.19
N LEU A 93 -23.81 -9.67 0.60
CA LEU A 93 -24.46 -9.97 -0.68
C LEU A 93 -25.99 -9.91 -0.59
N SER A 94 -26.58 -10.36 0.51
CA SER A 94 -28.04 -10.39 0.66
C SER A 94 -28.66 -9.07 1.14
N MET A 95 -27.89 -8.22 1.83
CA MET A 95 -28.41 -7.00 2.48
C MET A 95 -28.08 -5.71 1.72
N TYR A 96 -27.35 -5.81 0.60
CA TYR A 96 -26.99 -4.67 -0.23
C TYR A 96 -28.25 -4.01 -0.83
N SER A 97 -28.43 -2.70 -0.59
CA SER A 97 -29.55 -1.94 -1.14
C SER A 97 -29.21 -0.45 -1.26
N LYS A 98 -29.81 0.24 -2.24
CA LYS A 98 -29.57 1.68 -2.48
C LYS A 98 -29.88 2.56 -1.26
N SER A 99 -30.91 2.21 -0.49
CA SER A 99 -31.27 2.95 0.74
C SER A 99 -30.17 2.86 1.81
N LYS A 100 -29.49 1.71 1.93
CA LYS A 100 -28.38 1.56 2.88
C LYS A 100 -27.14 2.32 2.43
N VAL A 101 -26.83 2.29 1.14
CA VAL A 101 -25.72 3.06 0.56
C VAL A 101 -25.83 4.53 0.92
N TYR A 102 -27.03 5.13 0.82
CA TYR A 102 -27.27 6.52 1.21
C TYR A 102 -26.97 6.78 2.70
N SER A 103 -27.43 5.91 3.60
CA SER A 103 -27.15 6.06 5.04
C SER A 103 -25.66 5.90 5.36
N GLU A 104 -24.98 4.98 4.66
CA GLU A 104 -23.53 4.79 4.76
C GLU A 104 -22.75 6.01 4.26
N ASP A 105 -23.14 6.63 3.15
CA ASP A 105 -22.53 7.86 2.66
C ASP A 105 -22.70 9.02 3.63
N LYS A 106 -23.90 9.16 4.19
CA LYS A 106 -24.17 10.19 5.21
C LYS A 106 -23.25 9.98 6.41
N TRP A 107 -23.09 8.76 6.89
CA TRP A 107 -22.19 8.43 7.98
C TRP A 107 -20.71 8.70 7.62
N LEU A 108 -20.26 8.38 6.39
CA LEU A 108 -18.90 8.71 5.96
C LEU A 108 -18.65 10.22 5.93
N SER A 109 -19.64 11.01 5.50
CA SER A 109 -19.53 12.47 5.40
C SER A 109 -19.31 13.16 6.75
N GLU A 110 -19.75 12.54 7.86
CA GLU A 110 -19.54 13.05 9.23
C GLU A 110 -18.05 13.21 9.58
N ALA A 111 -17.17 12.39 8.98
CA ALA A 111 -15.71 12.48 9.14
C ALA A 111 -14.98 12.95 7.88
N GLN A 112 -15.69 13.63 6.96
CA GLN A 112 -15.15 14.09 5.68
C GLN A 112 -14.52 12.97 4.85
N LEU A 113 -15.05 11.75 4.97
CA LEU A 113 -14.62 10.60 4.18
C LEU A 113 -15.54 10.44 2.97
N THR A 114 -14.93 10.06 1.84
CA THR A 114 -15.67 9.66 0.64
C THR A 114 -15.17 8.31 0.15
N ARG A 115 -16.01 7.58 -0.58
CA ARG A 115 -15.61 6.30 -1.17
C ARG A 115 -14.48 6.49 -2.18
N GLU A 116 -14.45 7.61 -2.90
CA GLU A 116 -13.37 7.97 -3.82
C GLU A 116 -12.04 8.14 -3.09
N TYR A 117 -12.05 8.84 -1.95
CA TYR A 117 -10.87 9.00 -1.11
C TYR A 117 -10.38 7.65 -0.60
N LEU A 118 -11.28 6.80 -0.07
CA LEU A 118 -10.92 5.47 0.42
C LEU A 118 -10.32 4.57 -0.68
N ASN A 119 -10.85 4.64 -1.91
CA ASN A 119 -10.27 3.97 -3.07
C ASN A 119 -8.87 4.50 -3.40
N SER A 120 -8.64 5.81 -3.28
CA SER A 120 -7.35 6.44 -3.55
C SER A 120 -6.23 6.00 -2.58
N LEU A 121 -6.57 5.62 -1.34
CA LEU A 121 -5.60 5.13 -0.35
C LEU A 121 -4.88 3.87 -0.81
N VAL A 122 -5.57 3.05 -1.59
CA VAL A 122 -5.15 1.72 -1.99
C VAL A 122 -4.72 1.67 -3.45
N ASN A 123 -5.22 2.60 -4.27
CA ASN A 123 -4.81 2.78 -5.66
C ASN A 123 -3.43 3.44 -5.84
N LYS A 124 -2.67 3.65 -4.77
CA LYS A 124 -1.21 3.82 -4.88
C LYS A 124 -0.62 2.50 -5.35
N ARG A 125 -0.69 2.24 -6.66
CA ARG A 125 0.12 1.20 -7.30
C ARG A 125 1.57 1.54 -6.92
N GLU A 126 2.13 0.82 -5.95
CA GLU A 126 3.56 0.89 -5.70
C GLU A 126 4.24 0.60 -7.04
N HIS A 127 5.04 1.55 -7.52
CA HIS A 127 5.67 1.44 -8.82
C HIS A 127 6.46 0.12 -8.86
N PRO A 128 6.46 -0.67 -9.94
CA PRO A 128 7.18 -1.95 -9.99
C PRO A 128 8.66 -1.83 -9.61
N GLN A 129 9.25 -0.65 -9.86
CA GLN A 129 10.63 -0.33 -9.53
C GLN A 129 10.83 0.34 -8.16
N ALA A 130 9.79 0.47 -7.33
CA ALA A 130 9.88 1.11 -6.01
C ALA A 130 10.90 0.41 -5.11
N LYS A 131 11.00 -0.93 -5.19
CA LYS A 131 12.03 -1.72 -4.49
C LYS A 131 13.48 -1.39 -4.90
N TYR A 132 13.68 -0.71 -6.02
CA TYR A 132 14.99 -0.32 -6.53
C TYR A 132 15.36 1.15 -6.23
N ILE A 133 14.46 1.91 -5.59
CA ILE A 133 14.71 3.31 -5.21
C ILE A 133 16.01 3.40 -4.39
N TYR A 134 16.17 2.49 -3.43
CA TYR A 134 17.40 2.29 -2.68
C TYR A 134 17.69 0.80 -2.57
N MET A 135 18.90 0.40 -2.96
CA MET A 135 19.34 -0.99 -2.96
C MET A 135 20.58 -1.13 -2.05
N PRO A 136 20.41 -1.55 -0.78
CA PRO A 136 21.52 -1.64 0.17
C PRO A 136 22.66 -2.56 -0.29
N SER A 137 22.35 -3.61 -1.06
CA SER A 137 23.35 -4.55 -1.57
C SER A 137 24.34 -3.91 -2.56
N GLU A 138 23.99 -2.77 -3.18
CA GLU A 138 24.89 -2.05 -4.09
C GLU A 138 25.94 -1.20 -3.36
N GLU A 139 25.77 -0.93 -2.06
CA GLU A 139 26.64 0.01 -1.34
C GLU A 139 28.11 -0.43 -1.32
N CYS A 140 28.37 -1.73 -1.19
CA CYS A 140 29.73 -2.26 -1.23
C CYS A 140 30.41 -1.96 -2.59
N THR A 141 29.67 -2.11 -3.69
CA THR A 141 30.16 -1.83 -5.04
C THR A 141 30.31 -0.33 -5.26
N LYS A 142 29.38 0.50 -4.79
CA LYS A 142 29.43 1.97 -4.93
C LYS A 142 30.56 2.61 -4.14
N LYS A 143 30.95 2.04 -3.00
CA LYS A 143 32.10 2.49 -2.21
C LYS A 143 33.44 2.08 -2.83
N ARG A 144 33.46 1.06 -3.69
CA ARG A 144 34.69 0.56 -4.32
C ARG A 144 35.20 1.58 -5.34
N GLY A 145 36.33 2.22 -5.03
CA GLY A 145 36.93 3.22 -5.91
C GLY A 145 36.09 4.50 -6.03
N ILE A 146 35.35 4.87 -4.98
CA ILE A 146 34.60 6.13 -4.94
C ILE A 146 35.50 7.31 -5.34
N ASN A 147 34.95 8.30 -6.05
CA ASN A 147 35.67 9.48 -6.53
C ASN A 147 36.80 9.18 -7.55
N THR A 148 36.75 8.04 -8.22
CA THR A 148 37.67 7.70 -9.33
C THR A 148 36.89 7.39 -10.60
N ASP A 149 37.52 7.56 -11.76
CA ASP A 149 36.92 7.21 -13.06
C ASP A 149 36.65 5.70 -13.18
N ILE A 150 37.55 4.87 -12.63
CA ILE A 150 37.37 3.41 -12.60
C ILE A 150 36.14 3.06 -11.75
N GLY A 151 35.98 3.70 -10.58
CA GLY A 151 34.79 3.50 -9.74
C GLY A 151 33.50 3.93 -10.42
N PHE A 152 33.53 5.01 -11.21
CA PHE A 152 32.39 5.41 -12.03
C PHE A 152 32.02 4.31 -13.04
N VAL A 153 33.00 3.75 -13.75
CA VAL A 153 32.77 2.67 -14.72
C VAL A 153 32.20 1.42 -14.02
N ILE A 154 32.81 0.97 -12.92
CA ILE A 154 32.34 -0.20 -12.13
C ILE A 154 30.90 0.01 -11.65
N CYS A 155 30.61 1.20 -11.09
CA CYS A 155 29.27 1.53 -10.63
C CYS A 155 28.27 1.52 -11.79
N SER A 156 28.65 2.08 -12.95
CA SER A 156 27.78 2.19 -14.13
C SER A 156 27.42 0.86 -14.78
N THR A 157 28.22 -0.19 -14.56
CA THR A 157 28.03 -1.53 -15.14
C THR A 157 27.43 -2.53 -14.16
N SER A 158 27.69 -2.37 -12.85
CA SER A 158 27.39 -3.39 -11.83
C SER A 158 26.29 -2.97 -10.84
N THR A 159 25.69 -1.79 -11.01
CA THR A 159 24.65 -1.26 -10.12
C THR A 159 23.58 -0.51 -10.91
N LEU A 160 22.47 -0.17 -10.27
CA LEU A 160 21.42 0.70 -10.80
C LEU A 160 21.80 2.20 -10.71
N MET A 161 23.09 2.51 -10.68
CA MET A 161 23.66 3.85 -10.73
C MET A 161 23.14 4.78 -9.61
N TRP A 162 22.96 6.07 -9.88
CA TRP A 162 22.77 7.10 -8.88
C TRP A 162 21.49 6.89 -8.06
N SER A 163 21.61 6.89 -6.73
CA SER A 163 20.48 6.94 -5.81
C SER A 163 20.71 8.05 -4.77
N PRO A 164 19.73 8.94 -4.53
CA PRO A 164 19.87 10.01 -3.54
C PRO A 164 19.88 9.47 -2.08
N PHE A 165 19.45 8.22 -1.90
CA PHE A 165 19.43 7.53 -0.61
C PHE A 165 20.71 6.75 -0.32
N SER A 166 21.62 6.65 -1.28
CA SER A 166 22.90 5.97 -1.13
C SER A 166 23.92 6.87 -0.44
N PRO A 167 24.47 6.48 0.73
CA PRO A 167 25.54 7.22 1.38
C PRO A 167 26.77 7.41 0.47
N ALA A 168 27.11 6.39 -0.33
CA ALA A 168 28.20 6.50 -1.30
C ALA A 168 27.91 7.58 -2.35
N CYS A 169 26.69 7.65 -2.89
CA CYS A 169 26.33 8.69 -3.86
C CYS A 169 26.32 10.10 -3.27
N GLN A 170 26.03 10.25 -1.98
CA GLN A 170 26.06 11.55 -1.30
C GLN A 170 27.47 12.11 -1.11
N MET A 171 28.49 11.23 -1.09
CA MET A 171 29.90 11.58 -0.94
C MET A 171 30.68 11.55 -2.26
N CYS A 172 30.00 11.21 -3.37
CA CYS A 172 30.64 10.99 -4.67
C CYS A 172 30.78 12.28 -5.47
N THR A 173 31.97 12.58 -5.97
CA THR A 173 32.27 13.74 -6.83
C THR A 173 31.64 13.61 -8.22
N ASN A 174 31.44 12.39 -8.71
CA ASN A 174 30.87 12.09 -10.02
C ASN A 174 29.33 12.14 -10.05
N VAL A 175 28.69 12.71 -9.03
CA VAL A 175 27.23 12.64 -8.83
C VAL A 175 26.42 13.18 -10.01
N GLU A 176 26.81 14.32 -10.59
CA GLU A 176 26.07 14.92 -11.70
C GLU A 176 26.15 14.08 -12.97
N LYS A 177 27.34 13.55 -13.27
CA LYS A 177 27.53 12.59 -14.36
C LYS A 177 26.72 11.31 -14.13
N CYS A 178 26.72 10.78 -12.91
CA CYS A 178 25.91 9.62 -12.55
C CYS A 178 24.40 9.89 -12.69
N LYS A 179 23.91 11.08 -12.34
CA LYS A 179 22.49 11.46 -12.53
C LYS A 179 22.11 11.45 -14.01
N GLN A 180 22.93 12.08 -14.86
CA GLN A 180 22.72 12.12 -16.31
C GLN A 180 22.65 10.71 -16.90
N GLU A 181 23.62 9.86 -16.58
CA GLU A 181 23.63 8.46 -17.04
C GLU A 181 22.45 7.64 -16.50
N THR A 182 22.05 7.86 -15.24
CA THR A 182 20.90 7.16 -14.65
C THR A 182 19.60 7.57 -15.33
N ALA A 183 19.45 8.86 -15.67
CA ALA A 183 18.29 9.36 -16.40
C ALA A 183 18.19 8.75 -17.82
N ILE A 184 19.32 8.46 -18.45
CA ILE A 184 19.37 7.82 -19.78
C ILE A 184 19.08 6.31 -19.67
N LYS A 185 19.79 5.59 -18.79
CA LYS A 185 19.69 4.13 -18.70
C LYS A 185 18.44 3.64 -17.98
N TYR A 186 18.01 4.38 -16.96
CA TYR A 186 16.90 4.02 -16.08
C TYR A 186 15.97 5.21 -15.83
N PRO A 187 15.31 5.76 -16.87
CA PRO A 187 14.53 7.00 -16.79
C PRO A 187 13.42 6.95 -15.74
N GLU A 188 12.64 5.87 -15.70
CA GLU A 188 11.58 5.71 -14.70
C GLU A 188 12.13 5.58 -13.28
N LEU A 189 13.23 4.84 -13.09
CA LEU A 189 13.87 4.70 -11.79
C LEU A 189 14.42 6.05 -11.30
N TYR A 190 14.99 6.84 -12.21
CA TYR A 190 15.47 8.19 -11.91
C TYR A 190 14.32 9.10 -11.47
N ARG A 191 13.20 9.12 -12.22
CA ARG A 191 12.01 9.90 -11.87
C ARG A 191 11.46 9.54 -10.48
N ILE A 192 11.24 8.26 -10.20
CA ILE A 192 10.69 7.83 -8.90
C ILE A 192 11.66 8.09 -7.73
N ARG A 193 12.98 8.01 -7.97
CA ARG A 193 13.99 8.37 -6.95
C ARG A 193 13.91 9.85 -6.59
N LEU A 194 13.70 10.73 -7.57
CA LEU A 194 13.51 12.16 -7.32
C LEU A 194 12.19 12.46 -6.61
N GLU A 195 11.08 11.83 -7.03
CA GLU A 195 9.77 12.01 -6.37
C GLU A 195 9.80 11.58 -4.91
N GLU A 196 10.36 10.41 -4.62
CA GLU A 196 10.45 9.91 -3.24
C GLU A 196 11.46 10.69 -2.39
N TYR A 197 12.54 11.20 -3.00
CA TYR A 197 13.49 12.06 -2.30
C TYR A 197 12.86 13.42 -1.96
N GLY A 198 12.10 14.01 -2.89
CA GLY A 198 11.38 15.26 -2.68
C GLY A 198 10.31 15.17 -1.59
N LYS A 199 9.63 14.03 -1.45
CA LYS A 199 8.64 13.80 -0.38
C LYS A 199 9.24 13.66 1.02
N ARG A 200 10.52 13.28 1.12
CA ARG A 200 11.23 13.05 2.40
C ARG A 200 12.06 14.26 2.85
N ARG A 201 12.01 15.35 2.10
CA ARG A 201 12.69 16.63 2.38
C ARG A 201 11.72 17.59 3.04
#